data_AF-A0A7J2NGL8-F1
#
_entry.id   AF-A0A7J2NGL8-F1
#
_cell.length_a   1.000
_cell.length_b   1.000
_cell.length_c   1.000
_cell.angle_alpha   90.00
_cell.angle_beta   90.00
_cell.angle_gamma   90.00
#
_symmetry.space_group_name_H-M   'P 1'
#
loop_
_entity.id
_entity.type
_entity.pdbx_description
1 polymer ?
#
loop_
_entity_poly.entity_id
_entity_poly.type
_entity_poly.pdbx_seq_one_letter_code
_entity_poly.pdbx_strand_id
1 'polypeptide(L)'
;MNNSGRSVGTGIAAGFVIIAIAVAMLVAWAIDDWILFIPILILECGVFGIFLSIIHEKDEGKIQLQISNKAFVGIWGLILSLIGVLWLLNDAFPGNFPILFAVFLIFIGVLGITLSLMRRS
;
A
#
# COMPACT_ATOMS: atom_id res chain seq x y z
N MET A 1 1.81 -16.30 -27.22
CA MET A 1 2.30 -15.86 -25.89
C MET A 1 2.18 -14.35 -25.83
N ASN A 2 1.29 -13.82 -24.98
CA ASN A 2 0.84 -12.43 -25.05
C ASN A 2 1.79 -11.50 -24.27
N ASN A 3 2.79 -10.92 -24.95
CA ASN A 3 3.76 -9.97 -24.36
C ASN A 3 3.14 -8.58 -24.06
N SER A 4 1.96 -8.29 -24.59
CA SER A 4 1.26 -7.00 -24.46
C SER A 4 0.78 -6.70 -23.04
N GLY A 5 0.22 -7.68 -22.31
CA GLY A 5 -0.27 -7.45 -20.94
C GLY A 5 0.84 -7.11 -19.93
N ARG A 6 2.02 -7.73 -20.08
CA ARG A 6 3.19 -7.46 -19.22
C ARG A 6 3.80 -6.08 -19.50
N SER A 7 3.76 -5.62 -20.74
CA SER A 7 4.18 -4.27 -21.14
C SER A 7 3.26 -3.18 -20.57
N VAL A 8 1.94 -3.39 -20.59
CA VAL A 8 0.96 -2.42 -20.07
C VAL A 8 1.07 -2.28 -18.55
N GLY A 9 1.16 -3.39 -17.80
CA GLY A 9 1.33 -3.33 -16.34
C GLY A 9 2.62 -2.64 -15.91
N THR A 10 3.72 -2.87 -16.65
CA THR A 10 5.01 -2.20 -16.40
C THR A 10 4.92 -0.70 -16.71
N GLY A 11 4.20 -0.31 -17.77
CA GLY A 11 3.99 1.09 -18.11
C GLY A 11 3.16 1.86 -17.08
N ILE A 12 2.10 1.25 -16.56
CA ILE A 12 1.26 1.84 -15.50
C ILE A 12 2.06 2.02 -14.21
N ALA A 13 2.83 1.01 -13.80
CA ALA A 13 3.67 1.11 -12.61
C ALA A 13 4.75 2.19 -12.74
N ALA A 14 5.42 2.29 -13.90
CA ALA A 14 6.40 3.34 -14.14
C ALA A 14 5.79 4.75 -14.12
N GLY A 15 4.64 4.94 -14.77
CA GLY A 15 3.92 6.21 -14.73
C GLY A 15 3.48 6.58 -13.32
N PHE A 16 2.98 5.60 -12.55
CA PHE A 16 2.60 5.81 -11.15
C PHE A 16 3.80 6.24 -10.29
N VAL A 17 4.95 5.60 -10.41
CA VAL A 17 6.15 5.96 -9.62
C VAL A 17 6.58 7.40 -9.90
N ILE A 18 6.52 7.84 -11.16
CA ILE A 18 6.85 9.24 -11.51
C ILE A 18 5.87 10.21 -10.83
N ILE A 19 4.57 9.90 -10.89
CA ILE A 19 3.54 10.73 -10.25
C ILE A 19 3.74 10.77 -8.74
N ALA A 20 3.96 9.62 -8.10
CA ALA A 20 4.16 9.51 -6.67
C ALA A 20 5.38 10.33 -6.20
N ILE A 21 6.50 10.21 -6.91
CA ILE A 21 7.69 11.02 -6.62
C ILE A 21 7.39 12.52 -6.76
N ALA A 22 6.69 12.92 -7.83
CA ALA A 22 6.33 14.32 -8.04
C ALA A 22 5.40 14.84 -6.95
N VAL A 23 4.39 14.07 -6.52
CA VAL A 23 3.46 14.45 -5.46
C VAL A 23 4.18 14.54 -4.11
N ALA A 24 4.95 13.52 -3.73
CA ALA A 24 5.72 13.54 -2.49
C ALA A 24 6.70 14.72 -2.44
N MET A 25 7.39 15.00 -3.55
CA MET A 25 8.30 16.14 -3.67
C MET A 25 7.56 17.48 -3.58
N LEU A 26 6.41 17.60 -4.23
CA LEU A 26 5.58 18.81 -4.19
C LEU A 26 5.07 19.09 -2.78
N VAL A 27 4.60 18.06 -2.07
CA VAL A 27 4.09 18.21 -0.70
C VAL A 27 5.23 18.58 0.26
N ALA A 28 6.36 17.87 0.20
CA ALA A 28 7.53 18.16 1.02
C ALA A 28 8.04 19.60 0.81
N TRP A 29 8.07 20.06 -0.45
CA TRP A 29 8.43 21.43 -0.78
C TRP A 29 7.41 22.46 -0.27
N ALA A 30 6.11 22.16 -0.41
CA ALA A 30 5.04 23.09 -0.03
C ALA A 30 4.99 23.40 1.48
N ILE A 31 5.44 22.44 2.31
CA ILE A 31 5.47 22.56 3.77
C ILE A 31 6.88 22.76 4.34
N ASP A 32 7.88 22.90 3.47
CA ASP A 32 9.31 23.03 3.80
C ASP A 32 9.82 21.94 4.76
N ASP A 33 9.26 20.72 4.65
CA ASP A 33 9.68 19.57 5.44
C ASP A 33 9.92 18.36 4.53
N TRP A 34 11.21 18.11 4.30
CA TRP A 34 11.69 17.01 3.47
C TRP A 34 11.60 15.64 4.15
N ILE A 35 11.38 15.58 5.47
CA ILE A 35 11.17 14.32 6.19
C ILE A 35 9.87 13.66 5.72
N LEU A 36 8.86 14.48 5.34
CA LEU A 36 7.55 14.02 4.88
C LEU A 36 7.56 13.36 3.50
N PHE A 37 8.65 13.51 2.73
CA PHE A 37 8.81 12.85 1.43
C PHE A 37 8.66 11.31 1.54
N ILE A 38 9.31 10.71 2.54
CA ILE A 38 9.32 9.25 2.75
C ILE A 38 7.92 8.72 3.11
N PRO A 39 7.23 9.21 4.15
CA PRO A 39 5.92 8.68 4.52
C PRO A 39 4.86 8.88 3.43
N ILE A 40 4.94 9.96 2.65
CA ILE A 40 4.02 10.20 1.53
C ILE A 40 4.26 9.18 0.41
N LEU A 41 5.52 8.95 0.02
CA LEU A 41 5.84 7.91 -0.96
C LEU A 41 5.40 6.51 -0.52
N ILE A 42 5.60 6.18 0.75
CA ILE A 42 5.17 4.91 1.34
C ILE A 42 3.64 4.77 1.28
N LEU A 43 2.92 5.85 1.63
CA LEU A 43 1.47 5.90 1.58
C LEU A 43 0.96 5.68 0.16
N GLU A 44 1.49 6.40 -0.81
CA GLU A 44 1.09 6.30 -2.22
C GLU A 44 1.36 4.90 -2.78
N CYS A 45 2.55 4.34 -2.54
CA CYS A 45 2.87 2.97 -2.92
C CYS A 45 1.91 1.96 -2.29
N GLY A 46 1.55 2.18 -1.02
CA GLY A 46 0.57 1.37 -0.31
C GLY A 46 -0.80 1.39 -0.97
N VAL A 47 -1.33 2.59 -1.24
CA VAL A 47 -2.63 2.80 -1.88
C VAL A 47 -2.65 2.20 -3.29
N PHE A 48 -1.55 2.35 -4.04
CA PHE A 48 -1.41 1.75 -5.37
C PHE A 48 -1.40 0.21 -5.33
N GLY A 49 -0.73 -0.39 -4.35
CA GLY A 49 -0.79 -1.84 -4.13
C GLY A 49 -2.22 -2.34 -3.88
N ILE A 50 -2.99 -1.64 -3.05
CA ILE A 50 -4.41 -1.94 -2.81
C ILE A 50 -5.21 -1.82 -4.11
N PHE A 51 -5.02 -0.73 -4.85
CA PHE A 51 -5.71 -0.46 -6.11
C PHE A 51 -5.45 -1.55 -7.16
N LEU A 52 -4.19 -1.99 -7.31
CA LEU A 52 -3.81 -3.09 -8.20
C LEU A 52 -4.45 -4.41 -7.77
N SER A 53 -4.62 -4.65 -6.48
CA SER A 53 -5.29 -5.86 -5.97
C SER A 53 -6.75 -5.89 -6.41
N ILE A 54 -7.46 -4.75 -6.31
CA ILE A 54 -8.89 -4.60 -6.67
C ILE A 54 -9.12 -4.68 -8.18
N ILE A 55 -8.29 -4.03 -8.99
CA ILE A 55 -8.48 -4.04 -10.45
C ILE A 55 -8.29 -5.44 -11.03
N HIS A 56 -7.25 -6.14 -10.60
CA HIS A 56 -6.96 -7.49 -11.11
C HIS A 56 -7.93 -8.56 -10.61
N GLU A 57 -8.81 -8.23 -9.65
CA GLU A 57 -9.89 -9.11 -9.18
C GLU A 57 -11.02 -9.21 -10.21
N LYS A 58 -11.27 -8.16 -11.00
CA LYS A 58 -12.40 -8.10 -11.94
C LYS A 58 -12.20 -8.86 -13.26
N ASP A 59 -10.97 -9.23 -13.61
CA ASP A 59 -10.62 -9.65 -14.98
C ASP A 59 -10.54 -11.17 -15.19
N GLU A 60 -10.69 -12.01 -14.14
CA GLU A 60 -10.42 -13.45 -14.27
C GLU A 60 -11.56 -14.34 -13.74
N GLY A 61 -12.47 -14.72 -14.64
CA GLY A 61 -13.41 -15.83 -14.46
C GLY A 61 -12.78 -17.24 -14.47
N LYS A 62 -11.52 -17.41 -14.05
CA LYS A 62 -10.82 -18.71 -13.95
C LYS A 62 -10.09 -18.83 -12.62
N ILE A 63 -10.89 -19.19 -11.63
CA ILE A 63 -10.54 -19.47 -10.24
C ILE A 63 -9.66 -20.74 -10.22
N GLN A 64 -8.43 -20.66 -9.71
CA GLN A 64 -7.87 -21.63 -8.73
C GLN A 64 -6.36 -21.53 -8.44
N LEU A 65 -5.56 -20.67 -9.10
CA LEU A 65 -4.11 -20.59 -8.75
C LEU A 65 -3.51 -19.19 -8.51
N GLN A 66 -4.25 -18.09 -8.74
CA GLN A 66 -3.70 -16.72 -8.62
C GLN A 66 -4.05 -15.98 -7.31
N ILE A 67 -4.86 -16.57 -6.42
CA ILE A 67 -5.31 -15.95 -5.17
C ILE A 67 -4.11 -15.55 -4.26
N SER A 68 -3.01 -16.31 -4.31
CA SER A 68 -1.83 -16.09 -3.47
C SER A 68 -1.11 -14.77 -3.74
N ASN A 69 -0.93 -14.36 -5.00
CA ASN A 69 -0.10 -13.19 -5.32
C ASN A 69 -0.89 -11.86 -5.24
N LYS A 70 -2.19 -11.87 -5.58
CA LYS A 70 -3.04 -10.67 -5.59
C LYS A 70 -3.43 -10.22 -4.18
N ALA A 71 -3.83 -11.17 -3.32
CA ALA A 71 -4.13 -10.90 -1.92
C ALA A 71 -2.86 -10.44 -1.19
N PHE A 72 -1.72 -11.04 -1.49
CA PHE A 72 -0.42 -10.62 -0.96
C PHE A 72 -0.10 -9.15 -1.30
N VAL A 73 -0.24 -8.73 -2.56
CA VAL A 73 -0.02 -7.34 -2.97
C VAL A 73 -0.98 -6.38 -2.27
N GLY A 74 -2.26 -6.75 -2.11
CA GLY A 74 -3.25 -5.95 -1.39
C GLY A 74 -2.92 -5.80 0.10
N ILE A 75 -2.54 -6.88 0.77
CA ILE A 75 -2.16 -6.89 2.20
C ILE A 75 -0.91 -6.03 2.43
N TRP A 76 0.12 -6.20 1.61
CA TRP A 76 1.32 -5.37 1.70
C TRP A 76 1.01 -3.90 1.40
N GLY A 77 0.14 -3.62 0.44
CA GLY A 77 -0.36 -2.28 0.18
C GLY A 77 -1.04 -1.67 1.41
N LEU A 78 -1.84 -2.44 2.13
CA LEU A 78 -2.52 -2.04 3.36
C LEU A 78 -1.55 -1.77 4.50
N ILE A 79 -0.54 -2.64 4.67
CA ILE A 79 0.53 -2.46 5.67
C ILE A 79 1.34 -1.20 5.38
N LEU A 80 1.77 -1.01 4.12
CA LEU A 80 2.52 0.18 3.70
C LEU A 80 1.70 1.45 3.91
N SER A 81 0.43 1.45 3.50
CA SER A 81 -0.48 2.58 3.72
C SER A 81 -0.58 2.93 5.20
N LEU A 82 -0.75 1.92 6.07
CA LEU A 82 -0.82 2.14 7.51
C LEU A 82 0.48 2.72 8.06
N ILE A 83 1.64 2.22 7.64
CA ILE A 83 2.94 2.75 8.08
C ILE A 83 3.08 4.22 7.69
N GLY A 84 2.72 4.58 6.45
CA GLY A 84 2.71 5.97 5.99
C GLY A 84 1.81 6.85 6.86
N VAL A 85 0.57 6.41 7.13
CA VAL A 85 -0.37 7.14 7.99
C VAL A 85 0.16 7.30 9.42
N LEU A 86 0.68 6.23 10.03
CA LEU A 86 1.20 6.28 11.41
C LEU A 86 2.40 7.22 11.51
N TRP A 87 3.24 7.27 10.48
CA TRP A 87 4.35 8.22 10.43
C TRP A 87 3.82 9.66 10.37
N LEU A 88 2.90 9.96 9.45
CA LEU A 88 2.28 11.30 9.34
C LEU A 88 1.60 11.72 10.65
N LEU A 89 0.94 10.79 11.34
CA LEU A 89 0.32 11.04 12.65
C LEU A 89 1.34 11.30 13.76
N ASN A 90 2.47 10.59 13.75
CA ASN A 90 3.54 10.82 14.72
C ASN A 90 4.22 12.19 14.51
N ASP A 91 4.35 12.60 13.25
CA ASP A 91 4.88 13.91 12.89
C ASP A 91 3.93 15.04 13.32
N ALA A 92 2.63 14.90 13.02
CA ALA A 92 1.60 15.88 13.42
C ALA A 92 1.36 15.93 14.94
N PHE A 93 1.50 14.81 15.65
CA PHE A 93 1.25 14.70 17.08
C PHE A 93 2.41 13.96 17.79
N PRO A 94 3.55 14.63 18.01
CA PRO A 94 4.71 14.02 18.63
C PRO A 94 4.40 13.60 20.08
N GLY A 95 5.02 12.48 20.50
CA GLY A 95 4.84 11.91 21.85
C GLY A 95 3.81 10.78 21.94
N ASN A 96 3.03 10.54 20.87
CA ASN A 96 2.02 9.48 20.83
C ASN A 96 2.54 8.13 20.29
N PHE A 97 3.86 7.96 20.13
CA PHE A 97 4.46 6.74 19.61
C PHE A 97 3.95 5.44 20.26
N PRO A 98 3.79 5.34 21.60
CA PRO A 98 3.26 4.12 22.22
C PRO A 98 1.85 3.77 21.76
N ILE A 99 0.99 4.78 21.55
CA ILE A 99 -0.39 4.60 21.09
C ILE A 99 -0.40 4.15 19.63
N LEU A 100 0.39 4.81 18.78
CA LEU A 100 0.53 4.47 17.36
C LEU A 100 1.08 3.05 17.17
N PHE A 101 2.04 2.66 18.02
CA PHE A 101 2.57 1.30 18.04
C PHE A 101 1.52 0.27 18.49
N ALA A 102 0.72 0.58 19.52
CA ALA A 102 -0.38 -0.28 19.93
C ALA A 102 -1.41 -0.46 18.80
N VAL A 103 -1.77 0.63 18.10
CA VAL A 103 -2.65 0.59 16.92
C VAL A 103 -2.07 -0.31 15.83
N PHE A 104 -0.77 -0.20 15.55
CA PHE A 104 -0.09 -1.06 14.59
C PHE A 104 -0.17 -2.54 14.98
N LEU A 105 0.09 -2.88 16.24
CA LEU A 105 0.01 -4.26 16.72
C LEU A 105 -1.41 -4.82 16.65
N ILE A 106 -2.41 -4.04 17.06
CA ILE A 106 -3.83 -4.43 16.97
C ILE A 106 -4.18 -4.70 15.51
N PHE A 107 -3.77 -3.82 14.60
CA PHE A 107 -4.01 -3.99 13.18
C PHE A 107 -3.37 -5.26 12.61
N ILE A 108 -2.11 -5.55 12.93
CA ILE A 108 -1.44 -6.79 12.52
C ILE A 108 -2.16 -8.02 13.10
N GLY A 109 -2.62 -7.95 14.35
CA GLY A 109 -3.42 -9.00 14.98
C GLY A 109 -4.74 -9.25 14.25
N VAL A 110 -5.48 -8.18 13.91
CA VAL A 110 -6.73 -8.27 13.13
C VAL A 110 -6.47 -8.88 11.76
N LEU A 111 -5.45 -8.42 11.04
CA LEU A 111 -5.06 -9.01 9.75
C LEU A 111 -4.74 -10.50 9.87
N GLY A 112 -3.96 -10.90 10.88
CA GLY A 112 -3.63 -12.30 11.12
C GLY A 112 -4.87 -13.16 11.36
N ILE A 113 -5.85 -12.66 12.13
CA ILE A 113 -7.13 -13.34 12.37
C ILE A 113 -7.92 -13.45 11.06
N THR A 114 -8.07 -12.36 10.31
CA THR A 114 -8.81 -12.35 9.04
C THR A 114 -8.22 -13.36 8.04
N LEU A 115 -6.89 -13.40 7.90
CA LEU A 115 -6.21 -14.34 7.02
C LEU A 115 -6.37 -15.80 7.47
N SER A 116 -6.33 -16.03 8.78
CA SER A 116 -6.57 -17.36 9.36
C SER A 116 -7.99 -17.87 9.10
N LEU A 117 -8.99 -17.00 9.20
CA LEU A 117 -10.39 -17.31 8.88
C LEU A 117 -10.57 -17.61 7.38
N MET A 118 -9.98 -16.79 6.51
CA MET A 118 -10.04 -17.01 5.05
C MET A 118 -9.38 -18.33 4.62
N ARG A 119 -8.36 -18.81 5.34
CA ARG A 119 -7.69 -20.09 5.04
C ARG A 119 -8.54 -21.31 5.42
N ARG A 120 -9.49 -21.18 6.34
CA ARG A 120 -10.37 -22.27 6.82
C ARG A 120 -11.69 -22.39 6.05
N SER A 121 -12.08 -21.34 5.33
CA SER A 121 -13.24 -21.33 4.42
C SER A 121 -12.89 -21.95 3.07
#